data_AF-A0A1F7NF82-F1
#
_entry.id   AF-A0A1F7NF82-F1
#
_cell.length_a   1.000
_cell.length_b   1.000
_cell.length_c   1.000
_cell.angle_alpha   90.00
_cell.angle_beta   90.00
_cell.angle_gamma   90.00
#
_symmetry.space_group_name_H-M   'P 1'
#
loop_
_entity.id
_entity.type
_entity.pdbx_description
1 polymer ?
#
loop_
_entity_poly.entity_id
_entity_poly.type
_entity_poly.pdbx_seq_one_letter_code
_entity_poly.pdbx_strand_id
1 'polypeptide(L)'
;WAHAHGRVDQSFFTPWHAVFYAGYAAVASALVASLLRNRARGYPWHRALPAGYGLSLLGALIFGVGGVGDMIWHMLFGIEAGVEALLSPTHLALGLGLGLIVTGPLRAASRPPQPASGWAAQVLMPLALASTLSVLTFFTMYAHPMVHPAASAGRPYAGSETMGVASILLQTGLLMGTILFAVRFWTLPAGALSLTVTLNAGAMGFLNPHGGYPLALVAAAGTAGLLADLLRAQLRPTVARPAAWRLFAFAVPAAFYLCYFLALKLTEGIAWSIHFWTGSILLAGIAGWLLSYLLLPPRSVEVQSPR
;
A
#
# COMPACT_ATOMS: atom_id res chain seq x y z
N TRP A 1 -13.64 6.88 3.15
CA TRP A 1 -14.67 7.61 2.36
C TRP A 1 -15.55 8.44 3.27
N ALA A 2 -16.34 7.83 4.16
CA ALA A 2 -17.36 8.52 4.95
C ALA A 2 -16.84 9.70 5.80
N HIS A 3 -15.71 9.52 6.50
CA HIS A 3 -15.05 10.60 7.26
C HIS A 3 -14.59 11.76 6.36
N ALA A 4 -13.98 11.44 5.21
CA ALA A 4 -13.52 12.44 4.24
C ALA A 4 -14.67 13.22 3.57
N HIS A 5 -15.91 12.76 3.69
CA HIS A 5 -17.09 13.35 3.06
C HIS A 5 -18.17 13.79 4.07
N GLY A 6 -17.84 13.91 5.37
CA GLY A 6 -18.76 14.40 6.41
C GLY A 6 -20.00 13.52 6.60
N ARG A 7 -19.83 12.19 6.53
CA ARG A 7 -20.94 11.21 6.62
C ARG A 7 -20.97 10.45 7.94
N VAL A 8 -20.18 10.85 8.93
CA VAL A 8 -19.96 10.09 10.18
C VAL A 8 -20.05 10.95 11.43
N ASP A 9 -20.56 12.17 11.28
CA ASP A 9 -20.33 13.26 12.24
C ASP A 9 -21.31 13.23 13.44
N GLN A 10 -22.30 12.34 13.41
CA GLN A 10 -23.38 12.30 14.42
C GLN A 10 -23.43 11.02 15.25
N SER A 11 -22.77 9.95 14.82
CA SER A 11 -22.82 8.66 15.53
C SER A 11 -21.71 7.74 15.07
N PHE A 12 -21.21 6.93 16.01
CA PHE A 12 -20.35 5.79 15.71
C PHE A 12 -21.09 4.71 14.91
N PHE A 13 -22.39 4.54 15.10
CA PHE A 13 -23.16 3.51 14.40
C PHE A 13 -23.64 4.02 13.05
N THR A 14 -22.84 3.78 12.01
CA THR A 14 -23.18 4.14 10.62
C THR A 14 -23.18 2.90 9.71
N PRO A 15 -23.88 2.93 8.56
CA PRO A 15 -23.80 1.86 7.57
C PRO A 15 -22.36 1.60 7.09
N TRP A 16 -21.51 2.64 7.06
CA TRP A 16 -20.10 2.53 6.66
C TRP A 16 -19.28 1.74 7.69
N HIS A 17 -19.48 2.02 8.98
CA HIS A 17 -18.89 1.23 10.04
C HIS A 17 -19.44 -0.20 10.02
N ALA A 18 -20.74 -0.40 9.78
CA ALA A 18 -21.31 -1.74 9.67
C ALA A 18 -20.63 -2.57 8.57
N VAL A 19 -20.40 -2.00 7.38
CA VAL A 19 -19.67 -2.69 6.29
C VAL A 19 -18.22 -2.99 6.70
N PHE A 20 -17.52 -2.03 7.30
CA PHE A 20 -16.13 -2.20 7.75
C PHE A 20 -16.00 -3.31 8.80
N TYR A 21 -16.83 -3.26 9.85
CA TYR A 21 -16.84 -4.25 10.93
C TYR A 21 -17.38 -5.62 10.47
N ALA A 22 -18.29 -5.68 9.49
CA ALA A 22 -18.71 -6.94 8.88
C ALA A 22 -17.54 -7.63 8.14
N GLY A 23 -16.74 -6.86 7.40
CA GLY A 23 -15.52 -7.36 6.76
C GLY A 23 -14.52 -7.92 7.79
N TYR A 24 -14.29 -7.16 8.87
CA TYR A 24 -13.48 -7.63 10.00
C TYR A 24 -14.05 -8.92 10.61
N ALA A 25 -15.35 -8.95 10.92
CA ALA A 25 -16.00 -10.10 11.54
C ALA A 25 -15.89 -11.36 10.67
N ALA A 26 -16.02 -11.23 9.35
CA ALA A 26 -15.84 -12.34 8.43
C ALA A 26 -14.42 -12.91 8.49
N VAL A 27 -13.40 -12.05 8.46
CA VAL A 27 -11.99 -12.48 8.54
C VAL A 27 -11.65 -13.09 9.90
N ALA A 28 -12.06 -12.43 10.99
CA ALA A 28 -11.85 -12.92 12.35
C ALA A 28 -12.52 -14.28 12.56
N SER A 29 -13.77 -14.43 12.10
CA SER A 29 -14.51 -15.69 12.16
C SER A 29 -13.82 -16.80 11.36
N ALA A 30 -13.31 -16.50 10.17
CA ALA A 30 -12.57 -17.48 9.36
C ALA A 30 -11.28 -17.95 10.06
N LEU A 31 -10.54 -17.03 10.71
CA LEU A 31 -9.34 -17.36 11.49
C LEU A 31 -9.70 -18.23 12.71
N VAL A 32 -10.69 -17.81 13.49
CA VAL A 32 -11.12 -18.53 14.70
C VAL A 32 -11.71 -19.90 14.33
N ALA A 33 -12.55 -19.99 13.31
CA ALA A 33 -13.11 -21.26 12.85
C ALA A 33 -12.01 -22.22 12.37
N SER A 34 -11.02 -21.73 11.63
CA SER A 34 -9.87 -22.53 11.20
C SER A 34 -9.06 -23.05 12.38
N LEU A 35 -8.81 -22.18 13.36
CA LEU A 35 -8.13 -22.50 14.61
C LEU A 35 -8.87 -23.59 15.38
N LEU A 36 -10.16 -23.39 15.66
CA LEU A 36 -11.00 -24.33 16.42
C LEU A 36 -11.13 -25.68 15.70
N ARG A 37 -11.34 -25.67 14.37
CA ARG A 37 -11.41 -26.89 13.55
C ARG A 37 -10.11 -27.69 13.62
N ASN A 38 -8.96 -27.03 13.56
CA ASN A 38 -7.67 -27.72 13.63
C ASN A 38 -7.35 -28.18 15.07
N ARG A 39 -7.77 -27.42 16.09
CA ARG A 39 -7.71 -27.88 17.49
C ARG A 39 -8.55 -29.14 17.72
N ALA A 40 -9.76 -29.20 17.19
CA ALA A 40 -10.63 -30.38 17.25
C ALA A 40 -10.04 -31.60 16.52
N ARG A 41 -9.17 -31.38 15.53
CA ARG A 41 -8.39 -32.42 14.83
C ARG A 41 -7.09 -32.81 15.54
N GLY A 42 -6.84 -32.30 16.75
CA GLY A 42 -5.67 -32.66 17.57
C GLY A 42 -4.41 -31.84 17.32
N TYR A 43 -4.44 -30.81 16.47
CA TYR A 43 -3.27 -29.94 16.27
C TYR A 43 -2.98 -29.12 17.53
N PRO A 44 -1.71 -28.96 17.96
CA PRO A 44 -1.36 -28.06 19.05
C PRO A 44 -1.62 -26.59 18.65
N TRP A 45 -1.88 -25.73 19.63
CA TRP A 45 -2.26 -24.32 19.41
C TRP A 45 -1.34 -23.57 18.42
N HIS A 46 -0.02 -23.72 18.57
CA HIS A 46 0.98 -23.07 17.73
C HIS A 46 1.02 -23.58 16.27
N ARG A 47 0.32 -24.68 15.95
CA ARG A 47 0.17 -25.22 14.57
C ARG A 47 -1.28 -25.26 14.10
N ALA A 48 -2.22 -24.76 14.91
CA ALA A 48 -3.64 -24.83 14.58
C ALA A 48 -4.05 -23.78 13.53
N LEU A 49 -3.18 -22.81 13.21
CA LEU A 49 -3.31 -21.96 12.03
C LEU A 49 -2.17 -22.22 11.04
N PRO A 50 -2.39 -21.99 9.73
CA PRO A 50 -1.32 -22.01 8.76
C PRO A 50 -0.20 -21.08 9.20
N ALA A 51 1.03 -21.53 8.98
CA ALA A 51 2.18 -20.81 9.46
C ALA A 51 2.20 -19.39 8.84
N GLY A 52 2.36 -18.36 9.67
CA GLY A 52 2.28 -16.94 9.25
C GLY A 52 0.97 -16.25 9.61
N TYR A 53 -0.11 -17.01 9.81
CA TYR A 53 -1.42 -16.49 10.24
C TYR A 53 -1.54 -16.28 11.75
N GLY A 54 -0.58 -16.74 12.56
CA GLY A 54 -0.56 -16.44 14.00
C GLY A 54 -0.54 -14.93 14.28
N LEU A 55 0.23 -14.16 13.51
CA LEU A 55 0.22 -12.70 13.58
C LEU A 55 -1.09 -12.10 13.05
N SER A 56 -1.77 -12.75 12.12
CA SER A 56 -3.09 -12.30 11.67
C SER A 56 -4.16 -12.51 12.75
N LEU A 57 -4.07 -13.60 13.52
CA LEU A 57 -4.93 -13.81 14.70
C LEU A 57 -4.66 -12.75 15.78
N LEU A 58 -3.39 -12.44 16.06
CA LEU A 58 -3.03 -11.34 16.96
C LEU A 58 -3.57 -10.00 16.43
N GLY A 59 -3.44 -9.76 15.13
CA GLY A 59 -3.99 -8.58 14.47
C GLY A 59 -5.51 -8.48 14.62
N ALA A 60 -6.23 -9.59 14.49
CA ALA A 60 -7.68 -9.63 14.73
C ALA A 60 -8.04 -9.28 16.18
N LEU A 61 -7.28 -9.78 17.17
CA LEU A 61 -7.48 -9.41 18.57
C LEU A 61 -7.22 -7.92 18.82
N ILE A 62 -6.09 -7.39 18.32
CA ILE A 62 -5.74 -5.97 18.43
C ILE A 62 -6.81 -5.10 17.78
N PHE A 63 -7.30 -5.49 16.59
CA PHE A 63 -8.36 -4.76 15.89
C PHE A 63 -9.67 -4.79 16.68
N GLY A 64 -10.07 -5.95 17.22
CA GLY A 64 -11.29 -6.06 18.02
C GLY A 64 -11.25 -5.19 19.28
N VAL A 65 -10.14 -5.21 20.01
CA VAL A 65 -9.93 -4.33 21.18
C VAL A 65 -9.86 -2.87 20.75
N GLY A 66 -9.16 -2.58 19.65
CA GLY A 66 -9.04 -1.26 19.05
C GLY A 66 -10.40 -0.67 18.69
N GLY A 67 -11.32 -1.45 18.11
CA GLY A 67 -12.65 -0.98 17.73
C GLY A 67 -13.58 -0.70 18.91
N VAL A 68 -13.50 -1.50 19.98
CA VAL A 68 -14.18 -1.18 21.24
C VAL A 68 -13.58 0.08 21.87
N GLY A 69 -12.25 0.17 21.87
CA GLY A 69 -11.53 1.36 22.31
C GLY A 69 -11.94 2.60 21.52
N ASP A 70 -12.09 2.49 20.20
CA ASP A 70 -12.48 3.55 19.29
C ASP A 70 -13.88 4.08 19.59
N MET A 71 -14.84 3.18 19.80
CA MET A 71 -16.18 3.55 20.27
C MET A 71 -16.12 4.32 21.61
N ILE A 72 -15.33 3.84 22.57
CA ILE A 72 -15.17 4.51 23.88
C ILE A 72 -14.51 5.87 23.70
N TRP A 73 -13.48 5.94 22.86
CA TRP A 73 -12.75 7.17 22.56
C TRP A 73 -13.68 8.24 21.99
N HIS A 74 -14.54 7.87 21.05
CA HIS A 74 -15.56 8.76 20.50
C HIS A 74 -16.58 9.24 21.54
N MET A 75 -16.95 8.39 22.51
CA MET A 75 -17.85 8.81 23.60
C MET A 75 -17.20 9.79 24.58
N LEU A 76 -15.88 9.69 24.80
CA LEU A 76 -15.15 10.52 25.76
C LEU A 76 -14.64 11.83 25.16
N PHE A 77 -14.16 11.79 23.91
CA PHE A 77 -13.42 12.89 23.28
C PHE A 77 -14.09 13.44 22.01
N GLY A 78 -15.22 12.86 21.60
CA GLY A 78 -15.93 13.25 20.37
C GLY A 78 -15.39 12.56 19.12
N ILE A 79 -15.97 12.90 17.96
CA ILE A 79 -15.59 12.30 16.67
C ILE A 79 -14.55 13.21 16.01
N GLU A 80 -13.34 12.67 15.78
CA GLU A 80 -12.26 13.42 15.14
C GLU A 80 -12.60 13.77 13.68
N ALA A 81 -12.14 14.94 13.24
CA ALA A 81 -12.32 15.44 11.89
C ALA A 81 -10.99 15.51 11.12
N GLY A 82 -11.05 15.32 9.80
CA GLY A 82 -9.88 15.48 8.93
C GLY A 82 -8.77 14.47 9.23
N VAL A 83 -7.52 14.96 9.36
CA VAL A 83 -6.33 14.11 9.54
C VAL A 83 -6.27 13.48 10.94
N GLU A 84 -6.84 14.14 11.95
CA GLU A 84 -6.85 13.63 13.34
C GLU A 84 -7.56 12.28 13.45
N ALA A 85 -8.59 12.05 12.62
CA ALA A 85 -9.28 10.78 12.55
C ALA A 85 -8.35 9.61 12.14
N LEU A 86 -7.25 9.85 11.44
CA LEU A 86 -6.29 8.79 11.11
C LEU A 86 -5.27 8.56 12.24
N LEU A 87 -4.97 9.59 13.01
CA LEU A 87 -3.86 9.63 13.95
C LEU A 87 -4.28 9.35 15.39
N SER A 88 -5.58 9.22 15.66
CA SER A 88 -6.03 8.89 17.01
C SER A 88 -5.47 7.54 17.47
N PRO A 89 -5.18 7.37 18.77
CA PRO A 89 -4.55 6.14 19.27
C PRO A 89 -5.34 4.87 18.92
N THR A 90 -6.67 4.96 18.90
CA THR A 90 -7.56 3.84 18.56
C THR A 90 -7.54 3.51 17.08
N HIS A 91 -7.50 4.51 16.20
CA HIS A 91 -7.32 4.31 14.76
C HIS A 91 -5.94 3.71 14.43
N LEU A 92 -4.88 4.12 15.13
CA LEU A 92 -3.56 3.50 14.98
C LEU A 92 -3.54 2.04 15.46
N ALA A 93 -4.26 1.70 16.53
CA ALA A 93 -4.43 0.31 16.96
C ALA A 93 -5.20 -0.52 15.93
N LEU A 94 -6.29 0.02 15.37
CA LEU A 94 -7.02 -0.58 14.24
C LEU A 94 -6.11 -0.78 13.02
N GLY A 95 -5.30 0.23 12.69
CA GLY A 95 -4.33 0.18 11.59
C GLY A 95 -3.27 -0.89 11.77
N LEU A 96 -2.70 -1.01 12.98
CA LEU A 96 -1.77 -2.07 13.33
C LEU A 96 -2.43 -3.45 13.20
N GLY A 97 -3.63 -3.62 13.76
CA GLY A 97 -4.40 -4.86 13.67
C GLY A 97 -4.68 -5.26 12.22
N LEU A 98 -5.16 -4.31 11.41
CA LEU A 98 -5.43 -4.51 9.99
C LEU A 98 -4.17 -4.84 9.20
N GLY A 99 -3.06 -4.12 9.44
CA GLY A 99 -1.76 -4.37 8.84
C GLY A 99 -1.27 -5.79 9.10
N LEU A 100 -1.38 -6.27 10.35
CA LEU A 100 -1.05 -7.65 10.72
C LEU A 100 -1.97 -8.68 10.03
N ILE A 101 -3.26 -8.39 9.89
CA ILE A 101 -4.20 -9.25 9.18
C ILE A 101 -3.82 -9.39 7.70
N VAL A 102 -3.74 -8.27 6.96
CA VAL A 102 -3.59 -8.26 5.49
C VAL A 102 -2.24 -8.78 5.01
N THR A 103 -1.21 -8.72 5.85
CA THR A 103 0.12 -9.27 5.56
C THR A 103 0.24 -10.78 5.85
N GLY A 104 -0.81 -11.41 6.39
CA GLY A 104 -0.87 -12.85 6.66
C GLY A 104 -0.55 -13.74 5.45
N PRO A 105 -1.24 -13.56 4.31
CA PRO A 105 -0.95 -14.30 3.08
C PRO A 105 0.49 -14.13 2.60
N LEU A 106 1.06 -12.93 2.72
CA LEU A 106 2.46 -12.65 2.34
C LEU A 106 3.44 -13.46 3.22
N ARG A 107 3.26 -13.44 4.55
CA ARG A 107 4.08 -14.25 5.47
C ARG A 107 3.95 -15.74 5.24
N ALA A 108 2.76 -16.21 4.87
CA ALA A 108 2.54 -17.61 4.52
C ALA A 108 3.27 -17.99 3.23
N ALA A 109 3.30 -17.09 2.23
CA ALA A 109 3.98 -17.28 0.96
C ALA A 109 5.52 -17.20 1.04
N SER A 110 6.10 -16.59 2.08
CA SER A 110 7.57 -16.54 2.31
C SER A 110 8.18 -17.86 2.80
N ARG A 111 7.39 -18.91 3.03
CA ARG A 111 7.89 -20.23 3.44
C ARG A 111 8.19 -21.10 2.22
N PRO A 112 9.05 -22.14 2.36
CA PRO A 112 9.50 -22.95 1.23
C PRO A 112 8.33 -23.40 0.37
N PRO A 113 8.43 -23.24 -0.97
CA PRO A 113 7.29 -23.33 -1.86
C PRO A 113 6.74 -24.76 -1.86
N GLN A 114 5.46 -24.90 -1.57
CA GLN A 114 4.68 -25.79 -2.41
C GLN A 114 4.48 -25.04 -3.74
N PRO A 115 4.70 -25.69 -4.90
CA PRO A 115 4.37 -25.09 -6.18
C PRO A 115 2.87 -24.83 -6.20
N ALA A 116 2.46 -23.62 -5.83
CA ALA A 116 1.07 -23.21 -5.94
C ALA A 116 0.83 -22.86 -7.41
N SER A 117 0.71 -23.89 -8.24
CA SER A 117 0.27 -23.77 -9.62
C SER A 117 -1.26 -23.66 -9.63
N GLY A 118 -1.79 -22.45 -9.79
CA GLY A 118 -3.22 -22.25 -9.92
C GLY A 118 -3.61 -20.78 -9.97
N TRP A 119 -4.79 -20.50 -10.53
CA TRP A 119 -5.36 -19.15 -10.63
C TRP A 119 -5.44 -18.44 -9.26
N ALA A 120 -5.73 -19.19 -8.19
CA ALA A 120 -5.78 -18.67 -6.83
C ALA A 120 -4.42 -18.11 -6.38
N ALA A 121 -3.32 -18.81 -6.67
CA ALA A 121 -1.98 -18.32 -6.36
C ALA A 121 -1.60 -17.08 -7.19
N GLN A 122 -2.09 -17.01 -8.44
CA GLN A 122 -1.83 -15.88 -9.34
C GLN A 122 -2.57 -14.60 -8.94
N VAL A 123 -3.72 -14.72 -8.26
CA VAL A 123 -4.54 -13.56 -7.87
C VAL A 123 -4.34 -13.17 -6.40
N LEU A 124 -4.21 -14.14 -5.48
CA LEU A 124 -4.15 -13.85 -4.04
C LEU A 124 -2.90 -13.08 -3.64
N MET A 125 -1.75 -13.33 -4.28
CA MET A 125 -0.50 -12.60 -3.99
C MET A 125 -0.64 -11.10 -4.35
N PRO A 126 -1.02 -10.71 -5.58
CA PRO A 126 -1.33 -9.31 -5.90
C PRO A 126 -2.39 -8.68 -4.99
N LEU A 127 -3.44 -9.41 -4.61
CA LEU A 127 -4.46 -8.88 -3.70
C LEU A 127 -3.90 -8.60 -2.30
N ALA A 128 -3.02 -9.45 -1.79
CA ALA A 128 -2.36 -9.25 -0.50
C ALA A 128 -1.37 -8.07 -0.57
N LEU A 129 -0.64 -7.90 -1.68
CA LEU A 129 0.21 -6.74 -1.92
C LEU A 129 -0.63 -5.45 -2.02
N ALA A 130 -1.72 -5.47 -2.77
CA ALA A 130 -2.65 -4.35 -2.91
C ALA A 130 -3.24 -3.95 -1.55
N SER A 131 -3.68 -4.93 -0.76
CA SER A 131 -4.24 -4.69 0.57
C SER A 131 -3.19 -4.10 1.52
N THR A 132 -1.97 -4.63 1.49
CA THR A 132 -0.86 -4.11 2.30
C THR A 132 -0.52 -2.68 1.91
N LEU A 133 -0.36 -2.41 0.62
CA LEU A 133 -0.11 -1.07 0.11
C LEU A 133 -1.26 -0.12 0.47
N SER A 134 -2.51 -0.55 0.33
CA SER A 134 -3.68 0.25 0.67
C SER A 134 -3.78 0.59 2.15
N VAL A 135 -3.36 -0.29 3.07
CA VAL A 135 -3.26 0.08 4.49
C VAL A 135 -2.22 1.18 4.68
N LEU A 136 -1.04 1.05 4.07
CA LEU A 136 0.03 2.05 4.19
C LEU A 136 -0.37 3.39 3.57
N THR A 137 -0.97 3.39 2.38
CA THR A 137 -1.39 4.63 1.69
C THR A 137 -2.63 5.23 2.34
N PHE A 138 -3.52 4.43 2.94
CA PHE A 138 -4.66 4.93 3.69
C PHE A 138 -4.19 5.72 4.92
N PHE A 139 -3.32 5.15 5.75
CA PHE A 139 -2.80 5.84 6.94
C PHE A 139 -1.87 7.03 6.62
N THR A 140 -1.47 7.19 5.35
CA THR A 140 -0.70 8.34 4.87
C THR A 140 -1.46 9.16 3.83
N MET A 141 -2.79 9.01 3.73
CA MET A 141 -3.60 9.63 2.68
C MET A 141 -3.54 11.15 2.68
N TYR A 142 -3.27 11.77 3.83
CA TYR A 142 -3.06 13.21 3.99
C TYR A 142 -1.85 13.73 3.19
N ALA A 143 -0.94 12.84 2.79
CA ALA A 143 0.22 13.12 1.95
C ALA A 143 0.22 12.19 0.72
N HIS A 144 -0.93 12.10 0.03
CA HIS A 144 -1.09 11.25 -1.16
C HIS A 144 -1.46 12.08 -2.41
N PRO A 145 -0.63 12.07 -3.49
CA PRO A 145 -0.85 12.91 -4.68
C PRO A 145 -2.17 12.70 -5.43
N MET A 146 -2.83 11.54 -5.29
CA MET A 146 -4.19 11.35 -5.85
C MET A 146 -5.33 11.87 -4.96
N VAL A 147 -5.10 11.95 -3.65
CA VAL A 147 -6.11 12.43 -2.69
C VAL A 147 -6.02 13.96 -2.61
N HIS A 148 -4.80 14.48 -2.58
CA HIS A 148 -4.47 15.90 -2.57
C HIS A 148 -3.51 16.21 -3.74
N PRO A 149 -4.03 16.44 -4.97
CA PRO A 149 -3.21 16.68 -6.16
C PRO A 149 -2.61 18.09 -6.16
N ALA A 150 -1.59 18.31 -5.34
CA ALA A 150 -0.94 19.60 -5.11
C ALA A 150 -0.46 20.31 -6.40
N ALA A 151 -0.18 19.54 -7.45
CA ALA A 151 0.29 20.04 -8.73
C ALA A 151 -0.83 20.40 -9.73
N SER A 152 -2.09 20.15 -9.39
CA SER A 152 -3.22 20.45 -10.27
C SER A 152 -3.40 21.96 -10.48
N ALA A 153 -3.59 22.39 -11.73
CA ALA A 153 -4.02 23.75 -12.04
C ALA A 153 -5.53 23.99 -11.86
N GLY A 154 -6.32 22.94 -11.62
CA GLY A 154 -7.73 23.08 -11.28
C GLY A 154 -7.94 23.72 -9.90
N ARG A 155 -6.95 23.61 -9.00
CA ARG A 155 -6.99 24.14 -7.62
C ARG A 155 -5.60 24.57 -7.15
N PRO A 156 -5.02 25.61 -7.74
CA PRO A 156 -3.69 26.06 -7.36
C PRO A 156 -3.71 26.56 -5.92
N TYR A 157 -2.81 26.03 -5.11
CA TYR A 157 -2.57 26.51 -3.74
C TYR A 157 -1.10 26.91 -3.64
N ALA A 158 -0.85 28.21 -3.45
CA ALA A 158 0.51 28.72 -3.33
C ALA A 158 1.22 28.08 -2.13
N GLY A 159 2.42 27.53 -2.35
CA GLY A 159 3.18 26.83 -1.32
C GLY A 159 2.88 25.34 -1.18
N SER A 160 1.94 24.79 -1.99
CA SER A 160 1.68 23.34 -2.01
C SER A 160 2.84 22.52 -2.56
N GLU A 161 3.79 23.16 -3.26
CA GLU A 161 4.86 22.51 -3.99
C GLU A 161 5.71 21.62 -3.07
N THR A 162 6.11 22.16 -1.93
CA THR A 162 6.97 21.47 -0.97
C THR A 162 6.29 20.23 -0.39
N MET A 163 5.04 20.38 0.06
CA MET A 163 4.22 19.28 0.58
C MET A 163 3.91 18.25 -0.51
N GLY A 164 3.66 18.69 -1.75
CA GLY A 164 3.42 17.81 -2.88
C GLY A 164 4.66 16.98 -3.23
N VAL A 165 5.85 17.59 -3.25
CA VAL A 165 7.11 16.87 -3.47
C VAL A 165 7.36 15.86 -2.33
N ALA A 166 7.13 16.27 -1.08
CA ALA A 166 7.24 15.38 0.07
C ALA A 166 6.26 14.19 -0.02
N SER A 167 5.02 14.45 -0.44
CA SER A 167 4.00 13.42 -0.69
C SER A 167 4.45 12.45 -1.78
N ILE A 168 4.99 12.97 -2.90
CA ILE A 168 5.53 12.16 -3.99
C ILE A 168 6.64 11.21 -3.49
N LEU A 169 7.56 11.72 -2.67
CA LEU A 169 8.67 10.94 -2.12
C LEU A 169 8.19 9.89 -1.10
N LEU A 170 7.27 10.26 -0.20
CA LEU A 170 6.68 9.34 0.76
C LEU A 170 5.96 8.19 0.05
N GLN A 171 5.07 8.51 -0.90
CA GLN A 171 4.30 7.50 -1.61
C GLN A 171 5.17 6.66 -2.54
N THR A 172 6.22 7.23 -3.13
CA THR A 172 7.28 6.46 -3.81
C THR A 172 7.90 5.44 -2.87
N GLY A 173 8.22 5.84 -1.64
CA GLY A 173 8.83 4.97 -0.64
C GLY A 173 7.95 3.77 -0.29
N LEU A 174 6.66 4.01 -0.06
CA LEU A 174 5.68 2.95 0.26
C LEU A 174 5.46 2.01 -0.94
N LEU A 175 5.27 2.58 -2.13
CA LEU A 175 5.08 1.84 -3.37
C LEU A 175 6.31 0.95 -3.67
N MET A 176 7.49 1.55 -3.72
CA MET A 176 8.72 0.84 -4.08
C MET A 176 9.21 -0.07 -2.97
N GLY A 177 9.01 0.26 -1.70
CA GLY A 177 9.25 -0.66 -0.58
C GLY A 177 8.43 -1.94 -0.76
N THR A 178 7.15 -1.82 -1.09
CA THR A 178 6.26 -2.96 -1.34
C THR A 178 6.68 -3.75 -2.58
N ILE A 179 6.91 -3.07 -3.72
CA ILE A 179 7.26 -3.72 -4.99
C ILE A 179 8.62 -4.41 -4.91
N LEU A 180 9.66 -3.73 -4.42
CA LEU A 180 11.01 -4.30 -4.36
C LEU A 180 11.07 -5.45 -3.36
N PHE A 181 10.42 -5.33 -2.20
CA PHE A 181 10.31 -6.47 -1.29
C PHE A 181 9.65 -7.66 -1.98
N ALA A 182 8.57 -7.41 -2.74
CA ALA A 182 7.87 -8.48 -3.42
C ALA A 182 8.69 -9.17 -4.52
N VAL A 183 9.31 -8.38 -5.39
CA VAL A 183 10.16 -8.88 -6.49
C VAL A 183 11.43 -9.56 -5.96
N ARG A 184 11.92 -9.17 -4.77
CA ARG A 184 13.11 -9.78 -4.15
C ARG A 184 12.86 -11.20 -3.66
N PHE A 185 11.68 -11.46 -3.11
CA PHE A 185 11.40 -12.68 -2.36
C PHE A 185 10.40 -13.63 -3.03
N TRP A 186 9.61 -13.16 -4.00
CA TRP A 186 8.60 -13.97 -4.67
C TRP A 186 8.65 -13.88 -6.20
N THR A 187 8.22 -14.96 -6.85
CA THR A 187 7.96 -14.98 -8.29
C THR A 187 6.57 -14.43 -8.55
N LEU A 188 6.49 -13.18 -9.01
CA LEU A 188 5.21 -12.54 -9.29
C LEU A 188 4.62 -12.99 -10.63
N PRO A 189 3.32 -13.33 -10.69
CA PRO A 189 2.64 -13.64 -11.94
C PRO A 189 2.61 -12.41 -12.86
N ALA A 190 2.32 -12.63 -14.15
CA ALA A 190 2.13 -11.52 -15.09
C ALA A 190 0.94 -10.64 -14.65
N GLY A 191 1.09 -9.31 -14.73
CA GLY A 191 0.05 -8.37 -14.32
C GLY A 191 -0.06 -8.14 -12.81
N ALA A 192 0.81 -8.74 -11.99
CA ALA A 192 0.76 -8.60 -10.54
C ALA A 192 0.92 -7.14 -10.07
N LEU A 193 1.86 -6.40 -10.66
CA LEU A 193 2.12 -5.01 -10.31
C LEU A 193 0.99 -4.12 -10.82
N SER A 194 0.51 -4.41 -12.02
CA SER A 194 -0.65 -3.75 -12.63
C SER A 194 -1.88 -3.84 -11.72
N LEU A 195 -2.22 -5.04 -11.27
CA LEU A 195 -3.35 -5.27 -10.38
C LEU A 195 -3.15 -4.59 -9.02
N THR A 196 -1.95 -4.71 -8.44
CA THR A 196 -1.59 -4.11 -7.14
C THR A 196 -1.76 -2.59 -7.17
N VAL A 197 -1.15 -1.93 -8.15
CA VAL A 197 -1.16 -0.47 -8.28
C VAL A 197 -2.55 0.05 -8.64
N THR A 198 -3.26 -0.62 -9.56
CA THR A 198 -4.60 -0.18 -9.98
C THR A 198 -5.62 -0.28 -8.84
N LEU A 199 -5.61 -1.37 -8.08
CA LEU A 199 -6.53 -1.54 -6.95
C LEU A 199 -6.25 -0.52 -5.84
N ASN A 200 -4.97 -0.28 -5.53
CA ASN A 200 -4.59 0.74 -4.57
C ASN A 200 -5.02 2.14 -5.02
N ALA A 201 -4.69 2.51 -6.26
CA ALA A 201 -5.06 3.80 -6.84
C ALA A 201 -6.58 3.99 -6.86
N GLY A 202 -7.33 2.93 -7.19
CA GLY A 202 -8.79 3.00 -7.16
C GLY A 202 -9.34 3.23 -5.75
N ALA A 203 -8.82 2.52 -4.75
CA ALA A 203 -9.19 2.73 -3.36
C ALA A 203 -8.85 4.15 -2.87
N MET A 204 -7.66 4.66 -3.21
CA MET A 204 -7.27 6.04 -2.88
C MET A 204 -8.10 7.08 -3.63
N GLY A 205 -8.55 6.79 -4.85
CA GLY A 205 -9.43 7.66 -5.64
C GLY A 205 -10.77 7.92 -4.94
N PHE A 206 -11.34 6.93 -4.25
CA PHE A 206 -12.54 7.13 -3.43
C PHE A 206 -12.30 8.09 -2.26
N LEU A 207 -11.07 8.29 -1.83
CA LEU A 207 -10.78 9.17 -0.70
C LEU A 207 -10.61 10.64 -1.10
N ASN A 208 -10.59 10.94 -2.39
CA ASN A 208 -10.50 12.30 -2.91
C ASN A 208 -11.71 13.12 -2.40
N PRO A 209 -11.49 14.14 -1.55
CA PRO A 209 -12.58 14.91 -0.97
C PRO A 209 -13.07 16.04 -1.89
N HIS A 210 -12.48 16.19 -3.09
CA HIS A 210 -12.55 17.40 -3.90
C HIS A 210 -13.45 17.29 -5.14
N GLY A 211 -14.23 16.23 -5.32
CA GLY A 211 -15.20 16.17 -6.41
C GLY A 211 -15.56 14.75 -6.83
N GLY A 212 -15.79 14.55 -8.13
CA GLY A 212 -16.03 13.23 -8.70
C GLY A 212 -14.80 12.32 -8.57
N TYR A 213 -15.03 11.02 -8.74
CA TYR A 213 -13.97 10.02 -8.70
C TYR A 213 -12.86 10.34 -9.75
N PRO A 214 -11.57 10.40 -9.36
CA PRO A 214 -10.48 10.87 -10.21
C PRO A 214 -10.05 9.79 -11.22
N LEU A 215 -10.95 9.45 -12.15
CA LEU A 215 -10.80 8.32 -13.07
C LEU A 215 -9.52 8.42 -13.92
N ALA A 216 -9.16 9.63 -14.38
CA ALA A 216 -7.94 9.83 -15.16
C ALA A 216 -6.65 9.52 -14.38
N LEU A 217 -6.59 9.89 -13.09
CA LEU A 217 -5.45 9.58 -12.23
C LEU A 217 -5.38 8.07 -11.91
N VAL A 218 -6.54 7.44 -11.69
CA VAL A 218 -6.63 5.99 -11.48
C VAL A 218 -6.20 5.23 -12.74
N ALA A 219 -6.64 5.68 -13.92
CA ALA A 219 -6.24 5.10 -15.21
C ALA A 219 -4.73 5.26 -15.44
N ALA A 220 -4.17 6.44 -15.14
CA ALA A 220 -2.74 6.68 -15.22
C ALA A 220 -1.92 5.79 -14.28
N ALA A 221 -2.38 5.58 -13.04
CA ALA A 221 -1.75 4.63 -12.12
C ALA A 221 -1.83 3.19 -12.66
N GLY A 222 -2.95 2.79 -13.27
CA GLY A 222 -3.07 1.50 -13.92
C GLY A 222 -2.12 1.33 -15.11
N THR A 223 -1.98 2.36 -15.95
CA THR A 223 -0.98 2.40 -17.04
C THR A 223 0.44 2.28 -16.48
N ALA A 224 0.76 2.98 -15.39
CA ALA A 224 2.05 2.87 -14.73
C ALA A 224 2.31 1.46 -14.17
N GLY A 225 1.28 0.80 -13.64
CA GLY A 225 1.36 -0.59 -13.22
C GLY A 225 1.66 -1.55 -14.38
N LEU A 226 1.03 -1.34 -15.55
CA LEU A 226 1.34 -2.09 -16.78
C LEU A 226 2.79 -1.86 -17.23
N LEU A 227 3.26 -0.61 -17.19
CA LEU A 227 4.65 -0.27 -17.47
C LEU A 227 5.60 -0.95 -16.48
N ALA A 228 5.24 -1.04 -15.20
CA ALA A 228 6.04 -1.74 -14.19
C ALA A 228 6.14 -3.24 -14.48
N ASP A 229 5.05 -3.90 -14.88
CA ASP A 229 5.11 -5.31 -15.32
C ASP A 229 5.95 -5.50 -16.59
N LEU A 230 5.84 -4.58 -17.55
CA LEU A 230 6.65 -4.60 -18.77
C LEU A 230 8.14 -4.43 -18.46
N LEU A 231 8.49 -3.44 -17.64
CA LEU A 231 9.86 -3.20 -17.18
C LEU A 231 10.40 -4.42 -16.43
N ARG A 232 9.60 -5.07 -15.58
CA ARG A 232 9.98 -6.30 -14.89
C ARG A 232 10.26 -7.43 -15.87
N ALA A 233 9.40 -7.62 -16.88
CA ALA A 233 9.54 -8.66 -17.88
C ALA A 233 10.78 -8.46 -18.77
N GLN A 234 11.09 -7.22 -19.14
CA GLN A 234 12.23 -6.86 -19.99
C GLN A 234 13.55 -6.86 -19.22
N LEU A 235 13.62 -6.16 -18.08
CA LEU A 235 14.86 -5.99 -17.31
C LEU A 235 15.24 -7.25 -16.54
N ARG A 236 14.23 -8.04 -16.14
CA ARG A 236 14.36 -9.23 -15.28
C ARG A 236 15.20 -8.90 -14.03
N PRO A 237 14.72 -7.99 -13.17
CA PRO A 237 15.47 -7.51 -12.02
C PRO A 237 15.68 -8.63 -11.01
N THR A 238 16.91 -9.13 -10.88
CA THR A 238 17.30 -10.18 -9.93
C THR A 238 18.57 -9.79 -9.17
N VAL A 239 18.86 -10.49 -8.07
CA VAL A 239 20.11 -10.31 -7.30
C VAL A 239 21.37 -10.56 -8.15
N ALA A 240 21.26 -11.40 -9.19
CA ALA A 240 22.33 -11.68 -10.14
C ALA A 240 22.51 -10.58 -11.21
N ARG A 241 21.56 -9.64 -11.33
CA ARG A 241 21.57 -8.53 -12.29
C ARG A 241 21.41 -7.18 -11.57
N PRO A 242 22.40 -6.72 -10.78
CA PRO A 242 22.26 -5.51 -9.95
C PRO A 242 21.95 -4.24 -10.75
N ALA A 243 22.49 -4.10 -11.97
CA ALA A 243 22.19 -2.97 -12.84
C ALA A 243 20.71 -2.95 -13.27
N ALA A 244 20.17 -4.12 -13.66
CA ALA A 244 18.76 -4.24 -14.02
C ALA A 244 17.83 -4.02 -12.81
N TRP A 245 18.24 -4.49 -11.62
CA TRP A 245 17.54 -4.23 -10.35
C TRP A 245 17.44 -2.73 -10.05
N ARG A 246 18.57 -2.02 -10.13
CA ARG A 246 18.65 -0.57 -9.89
C ARG A 246 17.89 0.24 -10.94
N LEU A 247 18.02 -0.13 -12.22
CA LEU A 247 17.29 0.53 -13.31
C LEU A 247 15.78 0.32 -13.16
N PHE A 248 15.33 -0.88 -12.81
CA PHE A 248 13.93 -1.16 -12.52
C PHE A 248 13.43 -0.30 -11.35
N ALA A 249 14.20 -0.25 -10.26
CA ALA A 249 13.85 0.54 -9.08
C ALA A 249 13.75 2.05 -9.36
N PHE A 250 14.55 2.57 -10.30
CA PHE A 250 14.45 3.94 -10.78
C PHE A 250 13.26 4.16 -11.74
N ALA A 251 13.13 3.28 -12.74
CA ALA A 251 12.21 3.48 -13.85
C ALA A 251 10.73 3.37 -13.45
N VAL A 252 10.39 2.51 -12.50
CA VAL A 252 9.00 2.31 -12.05
C VAL A 252 8.37 3.59 -11.47
N PRO A 253 8.93 4.23 -10.43
CA PRO A 253 8.34 5.45 -9.89
C PRO A 253 8.46 6.64 -10.86
N ALA A 254 9.52 6.71 -11.68
CA ALA A 254 9.62 7.73 -12.73
C ALA A 254 8.49 7.59 -13.77
N ALA A 255 8.20 6.37 -14.22
CA ALA A 255 7.08 6.10 -15.13
C ALA A 255 5.73 6.39 -14.45
N PHE A 256 5.57 6.04 -13.17
CA PHE A 256 4.35 6.33 -12.41
C PHE A 256 4.04 7.82 -12.37
N TYR A 257 5.02 8.64 -11.98
CA TYR A 257 4.80 10.08 -11.90
C TYR A 257 4.73 10.76 -13.27
N LEU A 258 5.39 10.23 -14.29
CA LEU A 258 5.18 10.67 -15.66
C LEU A 258 3.71 10.47 -16.09
N CYS A 259 3.14 9.29 -15.84
CA CYS A 259 1.73 9.02 -16.11
C CYS A 259 0.80 9.94 -15.29
N TYR A 260 1.09 10.14 -14.00
CA TYR A 260 0.34 11.06 -13.13
C TYR A 260 0.33 12.50 -13.65
N PHE A 261 1.50 13.07 -13.98
CA PHE A 261 1.59 14.43 -14.50
C PHE A 261 0.97 14.55 -15.89
N LEU A 262 1.08 13.52 -16.73
CA LEU A 262 0.40 13.50 -18.02
C LEU A 262 -1.13 13.50 -17.84
N ALA A 263 -1.67 12.73 -16.90
CA ALA A 263 -3.09 12.76 -16.59
C ALA A 263 -3.52 14.15 -16.10
N LEU A 264 -2.78 14.76 -15.17
CA LEU A 264 -3.05 16.15 -14.76
C LEU A 264 -3.03 17.10 -15.94
N LYS A 265 -2.02 17.03 -16.80
CA LYS A 265 -1.90 17.90 -17.99
C LYS A 265 -3.10 17.78 -18.92
N LEU A 266 -3.67 16.58 -19.06
CA LEU A 266 -4.80 16.29 -19.94
C LEU A 266 -6.17 16.65 -19.32
N THR A 267 -6.28 16.72 -17.99
CA THR A 267 -7.56 16.99 -17.31
C THR A 267 -7.66 18.38 -16.71
N GLU A 268 -6.74 18.71 -15.80
CA GLU A 268 -6.84 19.90 -14.93
C GLU A 268 -5.74 20.93 -15.21
N GLY A 269 -4.73 20.55 -15.99
CA GLY A 269 -3.48 21.29 -16.14
C GLY A 269 -2.49 21.05 -14.99
N ILE A 270 -1.25 21.51 -15.19
CA ILE A 270 -0.19 21.46 -14.17
C ILE A 270 0.10 22.90 -13.72
N ALA A 271 -0.11 23.20 -12.44
CA ALA A 271 0.18 24.51 -11.85
C ALA A 271 1.68 24.72 -11.61
N TRP A 272 2.39 23.63 -11.33
CA TRP A 272 3.81 23.65 -11.02
C TRP A 272 4.65 24.05 -12.24
N SER A 273 5.74 24.78 -11.98
CA SER A 273 6.73 25.09 -13.00
C SER A 273 7.37 23.82 -13.57
N ILE A 274 7.99 23.94 -14.75
CA ILE A 274 8.68 22.81 -15.38
C ILE A 274 9.72 22.18 -14.45
N HIS A 275 10.41 22.99 -13.65
CA HIS A 275 11.41 22.52 -12.69
C HIS A 275 10.79 21.63 -11.59
N PHE A 276 9.62 22.00 -11.08
CA PHE A 276 8.96 21.26 -10.01
C PHE A 276 8.44 19.91 -10.48
N TRP A 277 7.64 19.85 -11.56
CA TRP A 277 7.04 18.58 -11.96
C TRP A 277 8.05 17.62 -12.60
N THR A 278 8.96 18.11 -13.47
CA THR A 278 10.02 17.24 -14.04
C THR A 278 11.04 16.82 -12.99
N GLY A 279 11.41 17.73 -12.08
CA GLY A 279 12.30 17.42 -10.95
C GLY A 279 11.69 16.38 -10.00
N SER A 280 10.39 16.44 -9.76
CA SER A 280 9.68 15.46 -8.91
C SER A 280 9.66 14.06 -9.51
N ILE A 281 9.51 13.93 -10.84
CA ILE A 281 9.61 12.64 -11.54
C ILE A 281 11.02 12.05 -11.33
N LEU A 282 12.06 12.87 -11.50
CA LEU A 282 13.43 12.42 -11.32
C LEU A 282 13.73 12.04 -9.87
N LEU A 283 13.26 12.84 -8.91
CA LEU A 283 13.42 12.57 -7.47
C LEU A 283 12.71 11.28 -7.04
N ALA A 284 11.51 11.00 -7.57
CA ALA A 284 10.83 9.73 -7.35
C ALA A 284 11.66 8.55 -7.90
N GLY A 285 12.22 8.70 -9.10
CA GLY A 285 13.20 7.76 -9.65
C GLY A 285 14.40 7.52 -8.73
N ILE A 286 15.03 8.58 -8.26
CA ILE A 286 16.19 8.51 -7.36
C ILE A 286 15.82 7.85 -6.02
N ALA A 287 14.66 8.16 -5.45
CA ALA A 287 14.19 7.54 -4.21
C ALA A 287 14.01 6.02 -4.36
N GLY A 288 13.40 5.57 -5.46
CA GLY A 288 13.31 4.13 -5.77
C GLY A 288 14.68 3.48 -5.97
N TRP A 289 15.59 4.16 -6.68
CA TRP A 289 16.97 3.73 -6.85
C TRP A 289 17.73 3.60 -5.53
N LEU A 290 17.59 4.54 -4.59
CA LEU A 290 18.21 4.48 -3.27
C LEU A 290 17.68 3.30 -2.45
N LEU A 291 16.35 3.07 -2.46
CA LEU A 291 15.75 1.91 -1.79
C LEU A 291 16.27 0.57 -2.32
N SER A 292 16.70 0.53 -3.58
CA SER A 292 17.26 -0.68 -4.18
C SER A 292 18.53 -1.18 -3.44
N TYR A 293 19.28 -0.27 -2.81
CA TYR A 293 20.50 -0.60 -2.04
C TYR A 293 20.20 -1.25 -0.69
N LEU A 294 19.02 -1.02 -0.10
CA LEU A 294 18.63 -1.67 1.16
C LEU A 294 18.43 -3.18 0.99
N LEU A 295 17.96 -3.60 -0.19
CA LEU A 295 17.68 -5.02 -0.50
C LEU A 295 18.80 -5.70 -1.29
N LEU A 296 19.67 -4.92 -1.93
CA LEU A 296 20.84 -5.40 -2.65
C LEU A 296 22.04 -4.47 -2.39
N PRO A 297 22.68 -4.59 -1.22
CA PRO A 297 23.83 -3.76 -0.87
C PRO A 297 24.99 -4.00 -1.85
N PRO A 298 25.91 -3.01 -2.00
CA PRO A 298 27.13 -3.21 -2.78
C PRO A 298 27.90 -4.41 -2.21
N ARG A 299 28.50 -5.24 -3.08
CA ARG A 299 29.40 -6.30 -2.60
C ARG A 299 30.52 -5.63 -1.82
N SER A 300 30.68 -6.00 -0.54
CA SER A 300 31.89 -5.64 0.21
C SER A 300 33.07 -6.22 -0.53
N VAL A 301 34.05 -5.38 -0.88
CA VAL A 301 35.35 -5.87 -1.33
C VAL A 301 35.92 -6.64 -0.15
N GLU A 302 35.92 -7.97 -0.25
CA GLU A 302 36.66 -8.81 0.68
C GLU A 302 38.11 -8.36 0.59
N VAL A 303 38.60 -7.67 1.61
CA VAL A 303 40.02 -7.36 1.75
C VAL A 303 40.69 -8.72 1.88
N GLN A 304 41.32 -9.19 0.80
CA GLN A 304 42.18 -10.36 0.85
C GLN A 304 43.29 -10.03 1.85
N SER A 305 43.16 -10.54 3.07
CA SER A 305 44.25 -10.52 4.03
C SER A 305 45.39 -11.34 3.41
N PRO A 306 46.57 -10.75 3.15
CA PRO A 306 47.70 -11.49 2.61
C PRO A 306 48.08 -12.60 3.58
N ARG A 307 48.21 -13.82 3.06
CA ARG A 307 48.73 -14.98 3.79
C ARG A 307 50.23 -14.86 3.98
#